data_AF-A0AAW5M0Z9-F1
#
_entry.id   AF-A0AAW5M0Z9-F1
#
_cell.length_a   1.000
_cell.length_b   1.000
_cell.length_c   1.000
_cell.angle_alpha   90.00
_cell.angle_beta   90.00
_cell.angle_gamma   90.00
#
_symmetry.space_group_name_H-M   'P 1'
#
loop_
_entity.id
_entity.type
_entity.pdbx_description
1 polymer ?
#
loop_
_entity_poly.entity_id
_entity_poly.type
_entity_poly.pdbx_seq_one_letter_code
_entity_poly.pdbx_strand_id
1 'polypeptide(L)'
;MLFQGKEELRAECFSAYIQAKSLIDQPKKDKHVHIIPKNPNSDPYDYYYADLAAIDSAIIKATKQVKDRKDQIALSYIQDVKNNQDGVIVTTEIIFSNGGRITMSDLWFKTYTTSSPQQVAGIITYAKRYSLSAAFGIASEDDDDIKTLIETGNYQPTDNPPHKLGRKELDEYIVQYMGSPARLVDIYQEYIDGIPEAGGWIKSRHDEQTAIAIKQLNQAYHQQEADKKAKEEQELKAKEKQAALNKVQQTKKDPFEDKKVESKDPEVDKLF
;
A
#
# COMPACT_ATOMS: atom_id res chain seq x y z
N MET A 1 -32.45 3.10 -8.86
CA MET A 1 -32.99 3.20 -10.24
C MET A 1 -34.49 3.40 -10.19
N LEU A 2 -35.01 4.46 -10.82
CA LEU A 2 -36.44 4.81 -10.86
C LEU A 2 -36.87 5.03 -12.31
N PHE A 3 -37.98 4.40 -12.73
CA PHE A 3 -38.60 4.69 -14.03
C PHE A 3 -39.67 5.78 -13.88
N GLN A 4 -39.69 6.72 -14.80
CA GLN A 4 -40.68 7.80 -14.90
C GLN A 4 -41.20 7.85 -16.34
N GLY A 5 -42.51 7.74 -16.51
CA GLY A 5 -43.15 7.70 -17.83
C GLY A 5 -44.48 6.97 -17.78
N LYS A 6 -45.10 6.81 -18.94
CA LYS A 6 -46.31 5.99 -19.06
C LYS A 6 -45.98 4.52 -18.83
N GLU A 7 -46.75 3.83 -18.00
CA GLU A 7 -46.45 2.46 -17.58
C GLU A 7 -46.42 1.49 -18.77
N GLU A 8 -47.31 1.68 -19.75
CA GLU A 8 -47.36 0.90 -20.98
C GLU A 8 -46.09 1.00 -21.84
N LEU A 9 -45.27 2.04 -21.65
CA LEU A 9 -44.00 2.23 -22.36
C LEU A 9 -42.81 1.61 -21.62
N ARG A 10 -42.97 1.19 -20.36
CA ARG A 10 -41.87 0.69 -19.51
C ARG A 10 -41.11 -0.45 -20.20
N ALA A 11 -41.83 -1.47 -20.69
CA ALA A 11 -41.19 -2.62 -21.34
C ALA A 11 -40.37 -2.23 -22.58
N GLU A 12 -40.88 -1.30 -23.40
CA GLU A 12 -40.18 -0.79 -24.57
C GLU A 12 -38.90 -0.04 -24.18
N CYS A 13 -38.98 0.85 -23.19
CA CYS A 13 -37.82 1.59 -22.67
C CYS A 13 -36.75 0.64 -22.12
N PHE A 14 -37.13 -0.32 -21.29
CA PHE A 14 -36.18 -1.30 -20.75
C PHE A 14 -35.57 -2.18 -21.84
N SER A 15 -36.34 -2.58 -22.85
CA SER A 15 -35.81 -3.31 -24.00
C SER A 15 -34.77 -2.50 -24.77
N ALA A 16 -35.05 -1.23 -25.08
CA ALA A 16 -34.10 -0.36 -25.76
C ALA A 16 -32.83 -0.15 -24.93
N TYR A 17 -32.96 -0.03 -23.61
CA TYR A 17 -31.83 0.08 -22.71
C TYR A 17 -30.96 -1.18 -22.68
N ILE A 18 -31.58 -2.36 -22.59
CA ILE A 18 -30.86 -3.65 -22.63
C ILE A 18 -30.12 -3.80 -23.97
N GLN A 19 -30.77 -3.46 -25.09
CA GLN A 19 -30.14 -3.49 -26.40
C GLN A 19 -28.92 -2.57 -26.46
N ALA A 20 -29.03 -1.33 -25.97
CA ALA A 20 -27.89 -0.42 -25.89
C ALA A 20 -26.75 -1.04 -25.10
N LYS A 21 -27.02 -1.56 -23.88
CA LYS A 21 -25.99 -2.22 -23.06
C LYS A 21 -25.32 -3.40 -23.78
N SER A 22 -26.08 -4.22 -24.52
CA SER A 22 -25.51 -5.36 -25.27
C SER A 22 -24.62 -4.95 -26.44
N LEU A 23 -24.78 -3.72 -26.95
CA LEU A 23 -24.03 -3.20 -28.10
C LEU A 23 -22.79 -2.37 -27.67
N ILE A 24 -22.59 -2.16 -26.37
CA ILE A 24 -21.43 -1.45 -25.85
C ILE A 24 -20.20 -2.34 -26.00
N ASP A 25 -19.25 -1.85 -26.79
CA ASP A 25 -17.88 -2.33 -26.79
C ASP A 25 -17.13 -1.70 -25.62
N GLN A 26 -16.49 -2.50 -24.78
CA GLN A 26 -15.85 -2.01 -23.56
C GLN A 26 -14.69 -1.07 -23.92
N PRO A 27 -14.63 0.16 -23.37
CA PRO A 27 -13.57 1.09 -23.68
C PRO A 27 -12.22 0.56 -23.18
N LYS A 28 -11.15 0.82 -23.94
CA LYS A 28 -9.80 0.40 -23.55
C LYS A 28 -9.26 1.28 -22.42
N LYS A 29 -8.54 0.66 -21.49
CA LYS A 29 -7.80 1.34 -20.41
C LYS A 29 -6.44 1.81 -20.91
N ASP A 30 -6.45 2.73 -21.87
CA ASP A 30 -5.23 3.19 -22.55
C ASP A 30 -4.61 4.45 -21.92
N LYS A 31 -5.32 5.09 -20.98
CA LYS A 31 -4.76 6.21 -20.22
C LYS A 31 -3.95 5.68 -19.07
N HIS A 32 -2.84 6.35 -18.83
CA HIS A 32 -1.86 5.99 -17.82
C HIS A 32 -1.52 7.23 -17.01
N VAL A 33 -1.41 7.05 -15.71
CA VAL A 33 -0.83 8.03 -14.81
C VAL A 33 0.10 7.32 -13.84
N HIS A 34 1.28 7.90 -13.65
CA HIS A 34 2.19 7.48 -12.60
C HIS A 34 1.86 8.26 -11.33
N ILE A 35 1.45 7.54 -10.28
CA ILE A 35 1.00 8.12 -9.01
C ILE A 35 2.15 8.06 -8.02
N ILE A 36 2.53 9.23 -7.51
CA ILE A 36 3.45 9.37 -6.37
C ILE A 36 2.60 9.72 -5.15
N PRO A 37 2.42 8.79 -4.20
CA PRO A 37 1.61 9.04 -3.01
C PRO A 37 2.15 10.22 -2.19
N LYS A 38 1.25 10.94 -1.51
CA LYS A 38 1.63 12.00 -0.56
C LYS A 38 2.28 11.45 0.71
N ASN A 39 1.96 10.20 1.07
CA ASN A 39 2.61 9.50 2.17
C ASN A 39 3.98 9.02 1.69
N PRO A 40 5.10 9.49 2.28
CA PRO A 40 6.44 9.10 1.85
C PRO A 40 6.76 7.61 2.05
N ASN A 41 5.92 6.88 2.80
CA ASN A 41 6.05 5.45 3.04
C ASN A 41 5.28 4.57 2.04
N SER A 42 4.52 5.18 1.11
CA SER A 42 3.76 4.45 0.10
C SER A 42 4.55 4.42 -1.21
N ASP A 43 4.65 3.24 -1.82
CA ASP A 43 5.36 3.06 -3.08
C ASP A 43 4.61 3.73 -4.24
N PRO A 44 5.32 4.35 -5.20
CA PRO A 44 4.70 4.81 -6.44
C PRO A 44 4.08 3.65 -7.21
N TYR A 45 2.99 3.92 -7.92
CA TYR A 45 2.32 2.92 -8.75
C TYR A 45 1.79 3.53 -10.04
N ASP A 46 1.65 2.68 -11.05
CA ASP A 46 1.05 3.03 -12.32
C ASP A 46 -0.44 2.67 -12.29
N TYR A 47 -1.28 3.59 -12.76
CA TYR A 47 -2.71 3.40 -12.82
C TYR A 47 -3.22 3.61 -14.25
N TYR A 48 -3.93 2.60 -14.74
CA TYR A 48 -4.49 2.58 -16.10
C TYR A 48 -6.00 2.72 -16.03
N TYR A 49 -6.58 3.53 -16.92
CA TYR A 49 -8.01 3.79 -16.91
C TYR A 49 -8.55 4.12 -18.31
N ALA A 50 -9.86 3.91 -18.49
CA ALA A 50 -10.60 4.49 -19.61
C ALA A 50 -11.06 5.89 -19.22
N ASP A 51 -10.79 6.92 -20.03
CA ASP A 51 -11.24 8.27 -19.72
C ASP A 51 -12.74 8.49 -20.02
N LEU A 52 -13.26 9.65 -19.59
CA LEU A 52 -14.66 10.01 -19.79
C LEU A 52 -15.04 10.04 -21.28
N ALA A 53 -14.14 10.47 -22.17
CA ALA A 53 -14.42 10.57 -23.60
C ALA A 53 -14.54 9.19 -24.26
N ALA A 54 -13.69 8.23 -23.85
CA ALA A 54 -13.77 6.84 -24.31
C ALA A 54 -15.08 6.18 -23.85
N ILE A 55 -15.48 6.40 -22.59
CA ILE A 55 -16.74 5.88 -22.05
C ILE A 55 -17.96 6.49 -22.77
N ASP A 56 -18.00 7.81 -22.91
CA ASP A 56 -19.06 8.52 -23.65
C ASP A 56 -19.17 8.01 -25.09
N SER A 57 -18.04 7.90 -25.78
CA SER A 57 -17.99 7.42 -27.17
C SER A 57 -18.52 5.99 -27.31
N ALA A 58 -18.16 5.09 -26.38
CA ALA A 58 -18.65 3.72 -26.38
C ALA A 58 -20.18 3.65 -26.22
N ILE A 59 -20.74 4.44 -25.29
CA ILE A 59 -22.18 4.50 -25.06
C ILE A 59 -22.89 5.12 -26.26
N ILE A 60 -22.44 6.26 -26.76
CA ILE A 60 -23.06 6.95 -27.92
C ILE A 60 -23.01 6.09 -29.18
N LYS A 61 -21.93 5.34 -29.40
CA LYS A 61 -21.84 4.38 -30.51
C LYS A 61 -22.89 3.28 -30.40
N ALA A 62 -23.14 2.78 -29.19
CA ALA A 62 -24.17 1.77 -28.94
C ALA A 62 -25.59 2.34 -29.11
N THR A 63 -25.89 3.50 -28.52
CA THR A 63 -27.23 4.10 -28.58
C THR A 63 -27.64 4.49 -30.00
N LYS A 64 -26.70 4.95 -30.84
CA LYS A 64 -26.96 5.26 -32.27
C LYS A 64 -27.52 4.08 -33.07
N GLN A 65 -27.21 2.85 -32.66
CA GLN A 65 -27.65 1.61 -33.30
C GLN A 65 -29.02 1.14 -32.81
N VAL A 66 -29.49 1.63 -31.65
CA VAL A 66 -30.80 1.26 -31.11
C VAL A 66 -31.86 2.19 -31.69
N LYS A 67 -32.80 1.63 -32.45
CA LYS A 67 -33.87 2.37 -33.11
C LYS A 67 -35.22 2.15 -32.45
N ASP A 68 -36.03 3.20 -32.41
CA ASP A 68 -37.43 3.10 -32.05
C ASP A 68 -38.30 2.70 -33.25
N ARG A 69 -39.62 2.63 -33.05
CA ARG A 69 -40.57 2.22 -34.09
C ARG A 69 -40.65 3.20 -35.28
N LYS A 70 -40.09 4.41 -35.15
CA LYS A 70 -40.04 5.45 -36.17
C LYS A 70 -38.65 5.56 -36.81
N ASP A 71 -37.78 4.57 -36.59
CA ASP A 71 -36.40 4.55 -37.06
C ASP A 71 -35.53 5.70 -36.53
N GLN A 72 -35.89 6.25 -35.36
CA GLN A 72 -35.11 7.28 -34.66
C GLN A 72 -34.27 6.65 -33.54
N ILE A 73 -33.26 7.35 -33.04
CA ILE A 73 -32.47 6.89 -31.89
C ILE A 73 -33.41 6.71 -30.69
N ALA A 74 -33.50 5.49 -30.15
CA ALA A 74 -34.49 5.14 -29.13
C ALA A 74 -34.20 5.74 -27.75
N LEU A 75 -32.92 5.96 -27.44
CA LEU A 75 -32.49 6.45 -26.14
C LEU A 75 -31.19 7.24 -26.21
N SER A 76 -31.01 8.13 -25.26
CA SER A 76 -29.76 8.79 -24.92
C SER A 76 -29.66 8.93 -23.40
N TYR A 77 -28.65 9.64 -22.91
CA TYR A 77 -28.54 9.98 -21.50
C TYR A 77 -28.20 11.45 -21.30
N ILE A 78 -28.46 11.92 -20.08
CA ILE A 78 -27.94 13.17 -19.53
C ILE A 78 -27.36 12.87 -18.15
N GLN A 79 -26.56 13.81 -17.63
CA GLN A 79 -26.07 13.75 -16.26
C GLN A 79 -26.43 15.06 -15.56
N ASP A 80 -27.16 14.97 -14.47
CA ASP A 80 -27.32 16.08 -13.53
C ASP A 80 -26.12 16.11 -12.58
N VAL A 81 -25.58 17.31 -12.34
CA VAL A 81 -24.41 17.51 -11.48
C VAL A 81 -24.76 18.54 -10.42
N LYS A 82 -24.80 18.11 -9.17
CA LYS A 82 -24.96 18.99 -8.02
C LYS A 82 -23.61 19.11 -7.33
N ASN A 83 -23.15 20.34 -7.14
CA ASN A 83 -21.91 20.62 -6.45
C ASN A 83 -22.21 21.52 -5.25
N ASN A 84 -21.89 21.05 -4.05
CA ASN A 84 -22.07 21.79 -2.81
C ASN A 84 -20.83 21.67 -1.92
N GLN A 85 -20.91 22.20 -0.69
CA GLN A 85 -19.79 22.17 0.26
C GLN A 85 -19.41 20.76 0.71
N ASP A 86 -20.34 19.81 0.63
CA ASP A 86 -20.15 18.43 1.08
C ASP A 86 -19.56 17.54 -0.02
N GLY A 87 -19.82 17.86 -1.29
CA GLY A 87 -19.30 17.08 -2.41
C GLY A 87 -19.96 17.38 -3.75
N VAL A 88 -19.58 16.53 -4.71
CA VAL A 88 -20.16 16.47 -6.04
C VAL A 88 -21.07 15.25 -6.11
N ILE A 89 -22.34 15.46 -6.45
CA ILE A 89 -23.30 14.40 -6.76
C ILE A 89 -23.51 14.38 -8.26
N VAL A 90 -23.42 13.21 -8.87
CA VAL A 90 -23.77 12.99 -10.27
C VAL A 90 -24.85 11.93 -10.40
N THR A 91 -25.93 12.30 -11.07
CA THR A 91 -27.06 11.42 -11.36
C THR A 91 -27.14 11.23 -12.88
N THR A 92 -27.01 9.99 -13.35
CA THR A 92 -27.20 9.68 -14.77
C THR A 92 -28.67 9.38 -15.02
N GLU A 93 -29.27 10.08 -15.99
CA GLU A 93 -30.64 9.83 -16.44
C GLU A 93 -30.62 9.32 -17.88
N ILE A 94 -31.27 8.19 -18.12
CA ILE A 94 -31.50 7.66 -19.47
C ILE A 94 -32.83 8.20 -19.94
N ILE A 95 -32.84 8.85 -21.10
CA ILE A 95 -34.02 9.45 -21.70
C ILE A 95 -34.37 8.67 -22.96
N PHE A 96 -35.65 8.35 -23.12
CA PHE A 96 -36.18 7.63 -24.27
C PHE A 96 -36.92 8.57 -25.22
N SER A 97 -36.86 8.30 -26.52
CA SER A 97 -37.53 9.11 -27.56
C SER A 97 -39.06 9.17 -27.38
N ASN A 98 -39.63 8.15 -26.72
CA ASN A 98 -41.05 8.05 -26.40
C ASN A 98 -41.46 8.84 -25.14
N GLY A 99 -40.54 9.57 -24.51
CA GLY A 99 -40.77 10.41 -23.32
C GLY A 99 -40.59 9.68 -21.99
N GLY A 100 -40.25 8.38 -22.00
CA GLY A 100 -39.84 7.67 -20.79
C GLY A 100 -38.48 8.14 -20.27
N ARG A 101 -38.22 7.89 -18.99
CA ARG A 101 -36.96 8.18 -18.32
C ARG A 101 -36.61 7.10 -17.29
N ILE A 102 -35.33 6.78 -17.17
CA ILE A 102 -34.77 6.01 -16.06
C ILE A 102 -33.75 6.88 -15.35
N THR A 103 -33.98 7.16 -14.07
CA THR A 103 -33.03 7.86 -13.20
C THR A 103 -32.21 6.83 -12.44
N MET A 104 -30.89 6.87 -12.61
CA MET A 104 -29.96 6.05 -11.83
C MET A 104 -29.82 6.58 -10.41
N SER A 105 -29.22 5.77 -9.54
CA SER A 105 -28.90 6.22 -8.19
C SER A 105 -27.83 7.32 -8.24
N ASP A 106 -27.89 8.23 -7.28
CA ASP A 106 -26.90 9.29 -7.10
C ASP A 106 -25.53 8.69 -6.76
N LEU A 107 -24.48 9.15 -7.45
CA LEU A 107 -23.10 8.90 -7.03
C LEU A 107 -22.55 10.15 -6.37
N TRP A 108 -22.13 10.03 -5.12
CA TRP A 108 -21.55 11.13 -4.34
C TRP A 108 -20.03 10.98 -4.22
N PHE A 109 -19.33 12.08 -4.47
CA PHE A 109 -17.89 12.20 -4.34
C PHE A 109 -17.57 13.34 -3.38
N LYS A 110 -16.82 13.03 -2.33
CA LYS A 110 -16.40 14.01 -1.34
C LYS A 110 -15.48 15.06 -1.98
N THR A 111 -15.74 16.33 -1.70
CA THR A 111 -14.83 17.43 -2.03
C THR A 111 -14.19 17.96 -0.75
N TYR A 112 -12.86 18.09 -0.74
CA TYR A 112 -12.12 18.60 0.43
C TYR A 112 -11.80 20.10 0.30
N THR A 113 -11.87 20.65 -0.91
CA THR A 113 -11.63 22.07 -1.17
C THR A 113 -12.56 22.56 -2.27
N THR A 114 -13.31 23.63 -2.01
CA THR A 114 -14.17 24.31 -3.00
C THR A 114 -13.48 25.55 -3.59
N SER A 115 -12.30 25.91 -3.07
CA SER A 115 -11.56 27.12 -3.44
C SER A 115 -10.72 26.97 -4.71
N SER A 116 -10.52 25.74 -5.21
CA SER A 116 -9.82 25.49 -6.47
C SER A 116 -10.80 25.01 -7.55
N PRO A 117 -11.20 25.88 -8.50
CA PRO A 117 -12.09 25.51 -9.60
C PRO A 117 -11.57 24.32 -10.43
N GLN A 118 -10.25 24.22 -10.61
CA GLN A 118 -9.61 23.15 -11.36
C GLN A 118 -9.74 21.79 -10.65
N GLN A 119 -9.55 21.74 -9.34
CA GLN A 119 -9.72 20.51 -8.56
C GLN A 119 -11.18 20.05 -8.58
N VAL A 120 -12.12 20.99 -8.42
CA VAL A 120 -13.56 20.72 -8.51
C VAL A 120 -13.94 20.20 -9.90
N ALA A 121 -13.44 20.79 -10.98
CA ALA A 121 -13.68 20.32 -12.34
C ALA A 121 -13.10 18.90 -12.59
N GLY A 122 -11.95 18.59 -11.98
CA GLY A 122 -11.38 17.24 -11.98
C GLY A 122 -12.29 16.22 -11.29
N ILE A 123 -12.81 16.55 -10.10
CA ILE A 123 -13.75 15.69 -9.36
C ILE A 123 -15.04 15.49 -10.16
N ILE A 124 -15.60 16.54 -10.78
CA ILE A 124 -16.79 16.41 -11.62
C ILE A 124 -16.52 15.47 -12.80
N THR A 125 -15.38 15.61 -13.47
CA THR A 125 -15.00 14.76 -14.59
C THR A 125 -14.91 13.29 -14.16
N TYR A 126 -14.28 13.05 -13.01
CA TYR A 126 -14.20 11.72 -12.40
C TYR A 126 -15.59 11.18 -12.05
N ALA A 127 -16.41 11.95 -11.33
CA ALA A 127 -17.75 11.55 -10.94
C ALA A 127 -18.66 11.19 -12.11
N LYS A 128 -18.62 11.99 -13.19
CA LYS A 128 -19.33 11.71 -14.44
C LYS A 128 -18.92 10.37 -15.05
N ARG A 129 -17.61 10.09 -15.05
CA ARG A 129 -17.03 8.84 -15.60
C ARG A 129 -17.59 7.61 -14.91
N TYR A 130 -17.55 7.59 -13.57
CA TYR A 130 -18.04 6.46 -12.79
C TYR A 130 -19.57 6.36 -12.82
N SER A 131 -20.28 7.48 -12.84
CA SER A 131 -21.75 7.47 -12.95
C SER A 131 -22.22 6.87 -14.28
N LEU A 132 -21.56 7.19 -15.39
CA LEU A 132 -21.84 6.54 -16.69
C LEU A 132 -21.47 5.06 -16.66
N SER A 133 -20.32 4.72 -16.09
CA SER A 133 -19.85 3.34 -16.05
C SER A 133 -20.79 2.45 -15.23
N ALA A 134 -21.24 2.94 -14.07
CA ALA A 134 -22.22 2.28 -13.22
C ALA A 134 -23.60 2.16 -13.90
N ALA A 135 -24.04 3.20 -14.61
CA ALA A 135 -25.29 3.15 -15.36
C ALA A 135 -25.21 2.04 -16.41
N PHE A 136 -24.26 2.11 -17.34
CA PHE A 136 -24.23 1.24 -18.51
C PHE A 136 -23.51 -0.09 -18.32
N GLY A 137 -22.97 -0.38 -17.13
CA GLY A 137 -22.24 -1.62 -16.84
C GLY A 137 -20.89 -1.69 -17.56
N ILE A 138 -20.17 -0.58 -17.61
CA ILE A 138 -18.82 -0.52 -18.17
C ILE A 138 -17.81 -0.83 -17.07
N ALA A 139 -16.93 -1.79 -17.33
CA ALA A 139 -15.82 -2.13 -16.43
C ALA A 139 -14.61 -1.25 -16.77
N SER A 140 -14.65 0.02 -16.34
CA SER A 140 -13.60 1.00 -16.65
C SER A 140 -12.35 0.88 -15.78
N GLU A 141 -12.45 0.14 -14.66
CA GLU A 141 -11.42 0.02 -13.63
C GLU A 141 -10.93 -1.43 -13.52
N ASP A 142 -9.67 -1.62 -13.14
CA ASP A 142 -9.20 -2.92 -12.67
C ASP A 142 -9.79 -3.15 -11.28
N ASP A 143 -10.21 -4.38 -10.99
CA ASP A 143 -10.77 -4.79 -9.69
C ASP A 143 -9.63 -4.93 -8.67
N ASP A 144 -8.94 -3.82 -8.42
CA ASP A 144 -7.80 -3.67 -7.51
C ASP A 144 -8.25 -3.05 -6.16
N ASP A 145 -9.56 -3.02 -5.91
CA ASP A 145 -10.20 -2.33 -4.77
C ASP A 145 -9.70 -2.82 -3.41
N ILE A 146 -9.13 -4.04 -3.35
CA ILE A 146 -8.47 -4.56 -2.15
C ILE A 146 -7.22 -3.73 -1.81
N LYS A 147 -6.45 -3.26 -2.80
CA LYS A 147 -5.14 -2.62 -2.56
C LYS A 147 -5.28 -1.17 -2.08
N THR A 148 -6.22 -0.42 -2.66
CA THR A 148 -6.41 1.02 -2.36
C THR A 148 -7.17 1.26 -1.04
N LEU A 149 -8.05 0.34 -0.64
CA LEU A 149 -8.75 0.40 0.66
C LEU A 149 -7.82 0.08 1.84
N ILE A 150 -6.81 -0.76 1.65
CA ILE A 150 -5.75 -1.03 2.64
C ILE A 150 -4.87 0.21 2.87
N GLU A 151 -4.59 0.99 1.82
CA GLU A 151 -3.69 2.15 1.90
C GLU A 151 -4.34 3.42 2.50
N THR A 152 -5.67 3.56 2.46
CA THR A 152 -6.39 4.78 2.90
C THR A 152 -6.98 4.70 4.32
N GLY A 153 -6.79 3.57 5.04
CA GLY A 153 -6.95 3.47 6.49
C GLY A 153 -8.36 3.60 7.06
N ASN A 154 -9.42 3.69 6.24
CA ASN A 154 -10.80 3.91 6.69
C ASN A 154 -11.71 2.67 6.64
N TYR A 155 -11.13 1.48 6.51
CA TYR A 155 -11.87 0.21 6.64
C TYR A 155 -11.11 -0.70 7.60
N GLN A 156 -11.80 -1.21 8.63
CA GLN A 156 -11.32 -2.28 9.50
C GLN A 156 -12.25 -3.48 9.32
N PRO A 157 -11.94 -4.39 8.39
CA PRO A 157 -12.54 -5.72 8.35
C PRO A 157 -11.66 -6.62 9.20
N THR A 158 -12.30 -7.40 10.06
CA THR A 158 -11.70 -8.60 10.63
C THR A 158 -11.32 -9.52 9.48
N ASP A 159 -10.08 -9.43 9.01
CA ASP A 159 -9.28 -10.40 8.22
C ASP A 159 -8.22 -9.62 7.45
N ASN A 160 -7.16 -9.20 8.16
CA ASN A 160 -5.98 -8.60 7.52
C ASN A 160 -5.33 -9.62 6.57
N PRO A 161 -5.07 -9.28 5.30
CA PRO A 161 -4.23 -10.11 4.47
C PRO A 161 -2.82 -10.23 5.09
N PRO A 162 -2.11 -11.34 4.85
CA PRO A 162 -0.79 -11.57 5.41
C PRO A 162 0.17 -10.42 5.06
N HIS A 163 0.69 -9.74 6.06
CA HIS A 163 1.58 -8.58 5.90
C HIS A 163 2.77 -8.67 6.85
N LYS A 164 3.78 -7.84 6.61
CA LYS A 164 4.92 -7.73 7.54
C LYS A 164 4.45 -7.03 8.81
N LEU A 165 4.67 -7.66 9.94
CA LEU A 165 4.34 -7.10 11.24
C LEU A 165 5.35 -6.01 11.63
N GLY A 166 4.86 -4.89 12.16
CA GLY A 166 5.69 -3.91 12.83
C GLY A 166 6.33 -4.50 14.09
N ARG A 167 7.34 -3.82 14.65
CA ARG A 167 8.11 -4.35 15.79
C ARG A 167 7.23 -4.72 17.00
N LYS A 168 6.35 -3.80 17.40
CA LYS A 168 5.44 -4.02 18.53
C LYS A 168 4.40 -5.11 18.22
N GLU A 169 3.90 -5.15 17.00
CA GLU A 169 2.92 -6.15 16.56
C GLU A 169 3.54 -7.55 16.51
N LEU A 170 4.78 -7.68 16.04
CA LEU A 170 5.53 -8.93 16.04
C LEU A 170 5.82 -9.40 17.47
N ASP A 171 6.19 -8.47 18.36
CA ASP A 171 6.39 -8.78 19.78
C ASP A 171 5.09 -9.28 20.43
N GLU A 172 3.94 -8.70 20.10
CA GLU A 172 2.64 -9.06 20.67
C GLU A 172 1.92 -10.18 19.88
N TYR A 173 2.52 -10.73 18.82
CA TYR A 173 1.88 -11.70 17.95
C TYR A 173 1.68 -13.06 18.64
N ILE A 174 0.42 -13.49 18.77
CA ILE A 174 0.01 -14.72 19.46
C ILE A 174 -0.37 -15.79 18.46
N VAL A 175 0.09 -17.01 18.69
CA VAL A 175 -0.20 -18.22 17.93
C VAL A 175 -0.71 -19.32 18.86
N GLN A 176 -1.42 -20.30 18.30
CA GLN A 176 -1.82 -21.49 19.06
C GLN A 176 -0.67 -22.50 19.11
N TYR A 177 -0.13 -22.73 20.30
CA TYR A 177 1.00 -23.61 20.54
C TYR A 177 0.65 -24.63 21.64
N MET A 178 0.75 -25.92 21.32
CA MET A 178 0.42 -27.01 22.25
C MET A 178 -0.95 -26.89 22.93
N GLY A 179 -1.95 -26.35 22.20
CA GLY A 179 -3.31 -26.18 22.72
C GLY A 179 -3.53 -24.93 23.58
N SER A 180 -2.53 -24.07 23.74
CA SER A 180 -2.65 -22.79 24.46
C SER A 180 -2.18 -21.61 23.60
N PRO A 181 -2.74 -20.41 23.79
CA PRO A 181 -2.23 -19.20 23.15
C PRO A 181 -0.87 -18.83 23.73
N ALA A 182 0.13 -18.63 22.88
CA ALA A 182 1.48 -18.21 23.26
C ALA A 182 2.04 -17.19 22.27
N ARG A 183 2.96 -16.33 22.73
CA ARG A 183 3.61 -15.36 21.85
C ARG A 183 4.62 -16.07 20.95
N LEU A 184 4.61 -15.75 19.67
CA LEU A 184 5.50 -16.36 18.70
C LEU A 184 6.98 -16.09 19.03
N VAL A 185 7.30 -14.91 19.57
CA VAL A 185 8.67 -14.56 19.98
C VAL A 185 9.20 -15.47 21.08
N ASP A 186 8.36 -15.91 21.99
CA ASP A 186 8.75 -16.78 23.11
C ASP A 186 9.03 -18.20 22.59
N ILE A 187 8.16 -18.73 21.72
CA ILE A 187 8.36 -20.02 21.04
C ILE A 187 9.62 -20.00 20.16
N TYR A 188 9.87 -18.88 19.48
CA TYR A 188 11.05 -18.72 18.65
C TYR A 188 12.33 -18.71 19.49
N GLN A 189 12.30 -18.10 20.69
CA GLN A 189 13.43 -18.15 21.62
C GLN A 189 13.71 -19.59 22.07
N GLU A 190 12.68 -20.38 22.41
CA GLU A 190 12.84 -21.81 22.73
C GLU A 190 13.45 -22.60 21.55
N TYR A 191 13.09 -22.26 20.31
CA TYR A 191 13.71 -22.84 19.12
C TYR A 191 15.21 -22.52 19.03
N ILE A 192 15.61 -21.28 19.29
CA ILE A 192 17.03 -20.87 19.34
C ILE A 192 17.77 -21.59 20.48
N ASP A 193 17.10 -21.79 21.62
CA ASP A 193 17.65 -22.50 22.78
C ASP A 193 17.74 -24.03 22.55
N GLY A 194 17.27 -24.53 21.40
CA GLY A 194 17.43 -25.92 20.98
C GLY A 194 16.36 -26.87 21.51
N ILE A 195 15.21 -26.35 21.95
CA ILE A 195 14.08 -27.17 22.42
C ILE A 195 13.46 -27.94 21.23
N PRO A 196 13.45 -29.29 21.25
CA PRO A 196 12.98 -30.09 20.12
C PRO A 196 11.54 -29.80 19.69
N GLU A 197 10.64 -29.58 20.65
CA GLU A 197 9.22 -29.33 20.44
C GLU A 197 8.99 -28.01 19.71
N ALA A 198 9.63 -26.93 20.17
CA ALA A 198 9.59 -25.62 19.52
C ALA A 198 10.19 -25.69 18.11
N GLY A 199 11.31 -26.40 17.94
CA GLY A 199 11.93 -26.59 16.63
C GLY A 199 11.09 -27.39 15.63
N GLY A 200 10.39 -28.41 16.11
CA GLY A 200 9.42 -29.16 15.28
C GLY A 200 8.24 -28.29 14.86
N TRP A 201 7.73 -27.47 15.79
CA TRP A 201 6.62 -26.56 15.51
C TRP A 201 7.00 -25.45 14.52
N ILE A 202 8.10 -24.73 14.74
CA ILE A 202 8.56 -23.62 13.87
C ILE A 202 8.82 -24.10 12.43
N LYS A 203 9.31 -25.33 12.24
CA LYS A 203 9.60 -25.90 10.91
C LYS A 203 8.38 -26.50 10.19
N SER A 204 7.25 -26.63 10.89
CA SER A 204 6.02 -27.18 10.32
C SER A 204 5.29 -26.15 9.43
N ARG A 205 4.22 -26.58 8.77
CA ARG A 205 3.41 -25.70 7.92
C ARG A 205 2.48 -24.84 8.78
N HIS A 206 2.57 -23.53 8.58
CA HIS A 206 1.72 -22.53 9.23
C HIS A 206 0.84 -21.77 8.23
N ASP A 207 -0.10 -20.98 8.73
CA ASP A 207 -0.80 -19.98 7.94
C ASP A 207 0.17 -18.92 7.40
N GLU A 208 -0.27 -18.17 6.39
CA GLU A 208 0.58 -17.24 5.66
C GLU A 208 1.12 -16.10 6.54
N GLN A 209 0.34 -15.61 7.51
CA GLN A 209 0.76 -14.53 8.41
C GLN A 209 1.81 -15.04 9.41
N THR A 210 1.60 -16.21 10.00
CA THR A 210 2.58 -16.84 10.90
C THR A 210 3.88 -17.18 10.16
N ALA A 211 3.80 -17.65 8.91
CA ALA A 211 4.99 -17.92 8.10
C ALA A 211 5.82 -16.66 7.83
N ILE A 212 5.16 -15.53 7.57
CA ILE A 212 5.82 -14.22 7.42
C ILE A 212 6.50 -13.81 8.74
N ALA A 213 5.80 -13.93 9.86
CA ALA A 213 6.34 -13.57 11.17
C ALA A 213 7.57 -14.42 11.56
N ILE A 214 7.53 -15.73 11.32
CA ILE A 214 8.69 -16.64 11.50
C ILE A 214 9.85 -16.21 10.60
N LYS A 215 9.59 -15.83 9.35
CA LYS A 215 10.63 -15.33 8.43
C LYS A 215 11.26 -14.03 8.95
N GLN A 216 10.48 -13.12 9.52
CA GLN A 216 10.99 -11.89 10.12
C GLN A 216 11.92 -12.19 11.31
N LEU A 217 11.55 -13.15 12.17
CA LEU A 217 12.38 -13.55 13.31
C LEU A 217 13.69 -14.22 12.87
N ASN A 218 13.67 -15.07 11.84
CA ASN A 218 14.89 -15.64 11.25
C ASN A 218 15.83 -14.57 10.70
N GLN A 219 15.29 -13.59 9.96
CA GLN A 219 16.08 -12.49 9.43
C GLN A 219 16.71 -11.65 10.55
N ALA A 220 15.93 -11.31 11.58
CA ALA A 220 16.41 -10.56 12.73
C ALA A 220 17.51 -11.31 13.50
N TYR A 221 17.35 -12.61 13.72
CA TYR A 221 18.35 -13.44 14.38
C TYR A 221 19.67 -13.50 13.60
N HIS A 222 19.62 -13.78 12.30
CA HIS A 222 20.82 -13.83 11.47
C HIS A 222 21.54 -12.49 11.39
N GLN A 223 20.81 -11.38 11.39
CA GLN A 223 21.41 -10.04 11.44
C GLN A 223 22.12 -9.82 12.78
N GLN A 224 21.49 -10.16 13.91
CA GLN A 224 22.09 -10.02 15.24
C GLN A 224 23.36 -10.88 15.40
N GLU A 225 23.35 -12.11 14.91
CA GLU A 225 24.52 -13.00 14.91
C GLU A 225 25.66 -12.44 14.05
N ALA A 226 25.36 -11.87 12.88
CA ALA A 226 26.35 -11.22 12.04
C ALA A 226 26.97 -9.99 12.72
N ASP A 227 26.13 -9.15 13.33
CA ASP A 227 26.57 -7.96 14.07
C ASP A 227 27.43 -8.32 15.29
N LYS A 228 27.06 -9.40 16.00
CA LYS A 228 27.82 -9.92 17.14
C LYS A 228 29.20 -10.39 16.72
N LYS A 229 29.29 -11.21 15.65
CA LYS A 229 30.57 -11.68 15.10
C LYS A 229 31.46 -10.52 14.64
N ALA A 230 30.87 -9.51 13.98
CA ALA A 230 31.60 -8.33 13.56
C ALA A 230 32.18 -7.54 14.74
N LYS A 231 31.41 -7.40 15.84
CA LYS A 231 31.91 -6.78 17.08
C LYS A 231 33.03 -7.58 17.73
N GLU A 232 32.88 -8.90 17.84
CA GLU A 232 33.93 -9.78 18.41
C GLU A 232 35.23 -9.70 17.59
N GLU A 233 35.13 -9.66 16.26
CA GLU A 233 36.29 -9.50 15.37
C GLU A 233 36.98 -8.13 15.54
N GLN A 234 36.18 -7.06 15.69
CA GLN A 234 36.70 -5.72 15.98
C GLN A 234 37.40 -5.66 17.34
N GLU A 235 36.83 -6.27 18.37
CA GLU A 235 37.44 -6.34 19.71
C GLU A 235 38.73 -7.14 19.71
N LEU A 236 38.79 -8.26 18.97
CA LEU A 236 40.00 -9.07 18.83
C LEU A 236 41.11 -8.25 18.14
N LYS A 237 40.80 -7.59 17.02
CA LYS A 237 41.73 -6.71 16.32
C LYS A 237 42.23 -5.55 17.20
N ALA A 238 41.37 -4.98 18.03
CA ALA A 238 41.74 -3.94 18.98
C ALA A 238 42.71 -4.47 20.07
N LYS A 239 42.44 -5.66 20.62
CA LYS A 239 43.31 -6.32 21.60
C LYS A 239 44.68 -6.68 21.02
N GLU A 240 44.73 -7.21 19.79
CA GLU A 240 45.99 -7.50 19.09
C GLU A 240 46.82 -6.25 18.83
N LYS A 241 46.18 -5.16 18.38
CA LYS A 241 46.84 -3.86 18.18
C LYS A 241 47.40 -3.32 19.49
N GLN A 242 46.66 -3.42 20.59
CA GLN A 242 47.12 -3.00 21.91
C GLN A 242 48.28 -3.87 22.42
N ALA A 243 48.23 -5.19 22.23
CA ALA A 243 49.31 -6.11 22.60
C ALA A 243 50.60 -5.84 21.81
N ALA A 244 50.48 -5.54 20.51
CA ALA A 244 51.60 -5.10 19.69
C ALA A 244 52.19 -3.77 20.19
N LEU A 245 51.36 -2.80 20.56
CA LEU A 245 51.79 -1.52 21.13
C LEU A 245 52.56 -1.71 22.44
N ASN A 246 52.05 -2.58 23.34
CA ASN A 246 52.67 -2.88 24.62
C ASN A 246 54.02 -3.60 24.45
N LYS A 247 54.15 -4.51 23.48
CA LYS A 247 55.44 -5.15 23.14
C LYS A 247 56.47 -4.12 22.66
N VAL A 248 56.07 -3.20 21.79
CA VAL A 248 56.94 -2.12 21.31
C VAL A 248 57.40 -1.20 22.44
N GLN A 249 56.53 -0.93 23.43
CA GLN A 249 56.89 -0.16 24.63
C GLN A 249 57.83 -0.92 25.57
N GLN A 250 57.68 -2.24 25.74
CA GLN A 250 58.61 -3.05 26.53
C GLN A 250 60.01 -3.14 25.90
N THR A 251 60.12 -3.19 24.56
CA THR A 251 61.41 -3.10 23.86
C THR A 251 62.04 -1.71 23.89
N LYS A 252 61.32 -0.68 24.34
CA LYS A 252 61.82 0.68 24.56
C LYS A 252 62.16 0.96 26.03
N LYS A 253 62.22 -0.05 26.91
CA LYS A 253 62.87 0.14 28.21
C LYS A 253 64.36 0.39 27.98
N ASP A 254 64.83 1.52 28.49
CA ASP A 254 66.16 2.07 28.25
C ASP A 254 67.25 1.04 28.66
N PRO A 255 68.13 0.61 27.75
CA PRO A 255 69.23 -0.31 28.06
C PRO A 255 70.23 0.24 29.10
N PHE A 256 70.09 1.52 29.49
CA PHE A 256 71.00 2.22 30.39
C PHE A 256 70.39 2.57 31.76
N GLU A 257 69.20 2.06 32.10
CA GLU A 257 68.55 2.34 33.41
C GLU A 257 69.45 1.93 34.61
N ASP A 258 70.32 0.93 34.44
CA ASP A 258 71.27 0.43 35.46
C ASP A 258 72.65 1.16 35.47
N LYS A 259 72.85 2.22 34.68
CA LYS A 259 74.10 3.00 34.66
C LYS A 259 73.88 4.48 34.98
N LYS A 260 73.16 4.78 36.06
CA LYS A 260 73.43 6.02 36.80
C LYS A 260 74.67 5.81 37.65
N VAL A 261 75.82 6.23 37.12
CA VAL A 261 77.03 6.41 37.93
C VAL A 261 76.75 7.59 38.87
N GLU A 262 76.61 7.31 40.17
CA GLU A 262 76.69 8.35 41.20
C GLU A 262 78.09 8.98 41.12
N SER A 263 78.17 10.24 40.70
CA SER A 263 79.40 11.02 40.83
C SER A 263 79.60 11.34 42.31
N LYS A 264 80.47 10.58 42.98
CA LYS A 264 81.12 10.99 44.22
C LYS A 264 82.41 11.70 43.85
N ASP A 265 82.35 13.02 43.71
CA ASP A 265 83.52 13.86 43.90
C ASP A 265 83.13 15.05 44.79
N PRO A 266 83.74 15.19 45.99
CA PRO A 266 83.52 16.34 46.86
C PRO A 266 84.40 17.52 46.40
N GLU A 267 83.89 18.74 46.59
CA GLU A 267 84.54 20.03 46.27
C GLU A 267 84.47 20.52 44.82
N VAL A 268 83.27 20.93 44.41
CA VAL A 268 83.10 22.32 43.94
C VAL A 268 81.87 22.89 44.66
N ASP A 269 82.04 23.18 45.95
CA ASP A 269 81.05 23.86 46.78
C ASP A 269 81.74 25.07 47.43
N LYS A 270 81.78 26.18 46.69
CA LYS A 270 81.85 27.57 47.18
C LYS A 270 82.00 28.59 46.04
N LEU A 271 80.99 29.46 45.94
CA LEU A 271 80.90 30.73 45.20
C LEU A 271 80.76 30.63 43.67
N PHE A 272 79.54 30.41 43.18
CA PHE A 272 78.57 31.44 42.72
C PHE A 272 77.26 30.76 42.28
#